data_AF-A0A836AQ47-F1
#
_entry.id   AF-A0A836AQ47-F1
#
_cell.length_a   1.000
_cell.length_b   1.000
_cell.length_c   1.000
_cell.angle_alpha   90.00
_cell.angle_beta   90.00
_cell.angle_gamma   90.00
#
_symmetry.space_group_name_H-M   'P 1'
#
loop_
_entity.id
_entity.type
_entity.pdbx_description
1 polymer ?
#
loop_
_entity_poly.entity_id
_entity_poly.type
_entity_poly.pdbx_seq_one_letter_code
_entity_poly.pdbx_strand_id
1 'polypeptide(L)'
;MYEQQRDNLTQQSFNMEQANYTIQSLKDTKTTVDAMKLGVKEMKKAYKQVKIDQIEDLQDQLEDMMEDANEIQEALSRSYGTPELDEDDLEAELDALGDELLADEDSSYLDEAGAAPAIPEGVPTDTKNKDGVLVDEFGLPQIPAS
;
A
#
# COMPACT_ATOMS: atom_id res chain seq x y z
N MET A 1 39.43 26.26 65.94
CA MET A 1 40.51 26.17 64.91
C MET A 1 40.20 25.10 63.87
N TYR A 2 39.94 23.84 64.26
CA TYR A 2 39.57 22.78 63.31
C TYR A 2 38.23 22.99 62.60
N GLU A 3 37.24 23.58 63.26
CA GLU A 3 35.95 23.95 62.62
C GLU A 3 36.15 24.96 61.50
N GLN A 4 36.97 26.00 61.72
CA GLN A 4 37.32 26.98 60.69
C GLN A 4 38.00 26.32 59.48
N GLN A 5 38.87 25.34 59.72
CA GLN A 5 39.57 24.62 58.65
C GLN A 5 38.60 23.70 57.89
N ARG A 6 37.68 23.05 58.60
CA ARG A 6 36.59 22.27 58.01
C ARG A 6 35.68 23.16 57.14
N ASP A 7 35.27 24.31 57.65
CA ASP A 7 34.37 25.21 56.93
C ASP A 7 35.02 25.78 55.65
N ASN A 8 36.33 26.07 55.70
CA ASN A 8 37.11 26.43 54.51
C ASN A 8 37.17 25.29 53.47
N LEU A 9 37.39 24.05 53.91
CA LEU A 9 37.40 22.88 53.02
C LEU A 9 36.02 22.61 52.41
N THR A 10 34.94 22.75 53.20
CA THR A 10 33.56 22.62 52.71
C THR A 10 33.25 23.68 51.66
N GLN A 11 33.63 24.94 51.89
CA GLN A 11 33.45 26.01 50.91
C GLN A 11 34.25 25.76 49.62
N GLN A 12 35.47 25.25 49.74
CA GLN A 12 36.30 24.88 48.60
C GLN A 12 35.64 23.74 47.80
N SER A 13 35.15 22.71 48.48
CA SER A 13 34.44 21.59 47.84
C SER A 13 33.20 22.06 47.09
N PHE A 14 32.40 22.95 47.71
CA PHE A 14 31.21 23.52 47.07
C PHE A 14 31.55 24.32 45.82
N ASN A 15 32.61 25.15 45.87
CA ASN A 15 33.05 25.91 44.70
C ASN A 15 33.56 24.99 43.57
N MET A 16 34.25 23.90 43.91
CA MET A 16 34.67 22.90 42.92
C MET A 16 33.48 22.17 42.30
N GLU A 17 32.47 21.82 43.09
CA GLU A 17 31.28 21.12 42.61
C GLU A 17 30.47 21.99 41.65
N GLN A 18 30.32 23.29 41.95
CA GLN A 18 29.71 24.26 41.02
C GLN A 18 30.52 24.38 39.72
N ALA A 19 31.85 24.41 39.80
CA ALA A 19 32.71 24.43 38.62
C ALA A 19 32.57 23.14 37.79
N ASN A 20 32.47 21.99 38.46
CA ASN A 20 32.28 20.70 37.80
C ASN A 20 30.94 20.63 37.05
N TYR A 21 29.85 21.09 37.69
CA TYR A 21 28.55 21.19 37.05
C TYR A 21 28.60 22.06 35.79
N THR A 22 29.27 23.20 35.87
CA THR A 22 29.47 24.10 34.73
C THR A 22 30.25 23.40 33.60
N ILE A 23 31.34 22.69 33.94
CA ILE A 23 32.13 21.92 32.97
C ILE A 23 31.28 20.84 32.30
N GLN A 24 30.42 20.15 33.05
CA GLN A 24 29.55 19.12 32.51
C GLN A 24 28.52 19.72 31.54
N SER A 25 27.86 20.82 31.92
CA SER A 25 26.94 21.54 31.04
C SER A 25 27.62 22.01 29.74
N LEU A 26 28.88 22.48 29.83
CA LEU A 26 29.67 22.87 28.65
C LEU A 26 30.01 21.66 27.76
N LYS A 27 30.30 20.49 28.34
CA LYS A 27 30.53 19.24 27.57
C LYS A 27 29.27 18.78 26.85
N ASP A 28 28.12 18.85 27.51
CA ASP A 28 26.84 18.48 26.91
C ASP A 28 26.51 19.42 25.75
N THR A 29 26.69 20.73 25.96
CA THR A 29 26.53 21.75 24.90
C THR A 29 27.46 21.49 23.72
N LYS A 30 28.73 21.16 23.97
CA LYS A 30 29.69 20.80 22.91
C LYS A 30 29.18 19.59 22.11
N THR A 31 28.69 18.56 22.78
CA THR A 31 28.17 17.35 22.14
C THR A 31 26.98 17.66 21.25
N THR A 32 26.04 18.50 21.72
CA THR A 32 24.92 18.99 20.91
C THR A 32 25.40 19.75 19.68
N VAL A 33 26.37 20.66 19.83
CA VAL A 33 26.92 21.43 18.71
C VAL A 33 27.60 20.52 17.68
N ASP A 34 28.35 19.52 18.13
CA ASP A 34 29.01 18.56 17.24
C ASP A 34 27.98 17.68 16.50
N ALA A 35 26.90 17.26 17.16
CA ALA A 35 25.78 16.59 16.51
C ALA A 35 25.08 17.48 15.48
N MET A 36 24.86 18.76 15.79
CA MET A 36 24.28 19.73 14.84
C MET A 36 25.18 19.92 13.61
N LYS A 37 26.50 20.02 13.79
CA LYS A 37 27.45 20.10 12.66
C LYS A 37 27.39 18.87 11.77
N LEU A 38 27.26 17.68 12.36
CA LEU A 38 27.09 16.45 11.60
C LEU A 38 25.77 16.47 10.82
N GLY A 39 24.66 16.86 11.46
CA GLY A 39 23.35 17.00 10.82
C GLY A 39 23.39 17.96 9.63
N VAL A 40 24.03 19.12 9.77
CA VAL A 40 24.21 20.08 8.67
C VAL A 40 25.04 19.49 7.52
N LYS A 41 26.06 18.68 7.82
CA LYS A 41 26.87 18.02 6.78
C LYS A 41 26.05 17.00 6.00
N GLU A 42 25.25 16.19 6.66
CA GLU A 42 24.35 15.24 6.00
C GLU A 42 23.24 15.96 5.23
N MET A 43 22.66 17.02 5.79
CA MET A 43 21.68 17.86 5.08
C MET A 43 22.25 18.45 3.80
N LYS A 44 23.52 18.91 3.82
CA LYS A 44 24.20 19.39 2.61
C LYS A 44 24.46 18.29 1.59
N LYS A 45 24.71 17.05 2.02
CA LYS A 45 24.85 15.91 1.09
C LYS A 45 23.52 15.54 0.47
N ALA A 46 22.46 15.43 1.29
CA ALA A 46 21.10 15.17 0.83
C ALA A 46 20.65 16.25 -0.16
N TYR A 47 20.88 17.53 0.14
CA TYR A 47 20.58 18.64 -0.76
C TYR A 47 21.32 18.56 -2.10
N LYS A 48 22.57 18.05 -2.13
CA LYS A 48 23.29 17.79 -3.39
C LYS A 48 22.79 16.57 -4.15
N GLN A 49 22.17 15.61 -3.45
CA GLN A 49 21.58 14.41 -4.04
C GLN A 49 20.19 14.68 -4.61
N VAL A 50 19.47 15.67 -4.07
CA VAL A 50 18.28 16.24 -4.72
C VAL A 50 18.77 17.00 -5.94
N LYS A 51 18.77 16.34 -7.09
CA LYS A 51 19.03 16.98 -8.37
C LYS A 51 17.84 17.87 -8.68
N ILE A 52 18.06 19.18 -8.83
CA ILE A 52 16.99 20.11 -9.24
C ILE A 52 16.38 19.67 -10.58
N ASP A 53 17.20 19.09 -11.47
CA ASP A 53 16.74 18.47 -12.72
C ASP A 53 15.65 17.42 -12.49
N GLN A 54 15.70 16.66 -11.38
CA GLN A 54 14.67 15.67 -11.05
C GLN A 54 13.40 16.30 -10.48
N ILE A 55 13.45 17.55 -10.02
CA ILE A 55 12.27 18.29 -9.59
C ILE A 55 11.49 18.75 -10.83
N GLU A 56 12.19 19.17 -11.88
CA GLU A 56 11.57 19.46 -13.19
C GLU A 56 10.96 18.17 -13.78
N ASP A 57 11.71 17.05 -13.80
CA ASP A 57 11.18 15.76 -14.24
C ASP A 57 9.94 15.30 -13.42
N LEU A 58 9.93 15.54 -12.10
CA LEU A 58 8.81 15.20 -11.23
C LEU A 58 7.61 16.12 -11.48
N GLN A 59 7.85 17.40 -11.77
CA GLN A 59 6.79 18.34 -12.11
C GLN A 59 6.13 17.94 -13.42
N ASP A 60 6.93 17.60 -14.44
CA ASP A 60 6.45 17.12 -15.74
C ASP A 60 5.64 15.83 -15.57
N GLN A 61 6.13 14.87 -14.78
CA GLN A 61 5.38 13.63 -14.46
C GLN A 61 4.07 13.89 -13.69
N LEU A 62 4.02 14.92 -12.85
CA LEU A 62 2.80 15.30 -12.15
C LEU A 62 1.80 15.97 -13.09
N GLU A 63 2.27 16.73 -14.07
CA GLU A 63 1.44 17.30 -15.14
C GLU A 63 0.86 16.18 -16.00
N ASP A 64 1.69 15.26 -16.48
CA ASP A 64 1.26 14.07 -17.24
C ASP A 64 0.21 13.25 -16.47
N MET A 65 0.43 13.01 -15.16
CA MET A 65 -0.53 12.25 -14.34
C MET A 65 -1.86 12.98 -14.13
N MET A 66 -1.86 14.32 -14.09
CA MET A 66 -3.08 15.11 -14.01
C MET A 66 -3.81 15.11 -15.36
N GLU A 67 -3.11 15.13 -16.48
CA GLU A 67 -3.70 14.92 -17.81
C GLU A 67 -4.31 13.52 -17.93
N ASP A 68 -3.60 12.47 -17.55
CA ASP A 68 -4.10 11.09 -17.50
C ASP A 68 -5.35 10.97 -16.62
N ALA A 69 -5.36 11.60 -15.45
CA ALA A 69 -6.51 11.59 -14.56
C ALA A 69 -7.74 12.29 -15.19
N ASN A 70 -7.53 13.38 -15.92
CA ASN A 70 -8.58 14.06 -16.67
C ASN A 70 -9.06 13.21 -17.85
N GLU A 71 -8.16 12.54 -18.58
CA GLU A 71 -8.52 11.61 -19.66
C GLU A 71 -9.30 10.40 -19.13
N ILE A 72 -8.91 9.84 -17.98
CA ILE A 72 -9.66 8.77 -17.31
C ILE A 72 -11.04 9.29 -16.89
N GLN A 73 -11.14 10.49 -16.32
CA GLN A 73 -12.42 11.07 -15.95
C GLN A 73 -13.28 11.31 -17.20
N GLU A 74 -12.71 11.78 -18.31
CA GLU A 74 -13.42 11.97 -19.57
C GLU A 74 -13.84 10.62 -20.17
N ALA A 75 -12.98 9.59 -20.15
CA ALA A 75 -13.28 8.26 -20.65
C ALA A 75 -14.34 7.55 -19.81
N LEU A 76 -14.37 7.75 -18.49
CA LEU A 76 -15.43 7.27 -17.61
C LEU A 76 -16.72 8.10 -17.75
N SER A 77 -16.59 9.41 -18.00
CA SER A 77 -17.72 10.33 -18.25
C SER A 77 -18.27 10.23 -19.67
N ARG A 78 -17.53 9.63 -20.61
CA ARG A 78 -18.08 8.96 -21.77
C ARG A 78 -18.85 7.77 -21.24
N SER A 79 -19.95 8.06 -20.55
CA SER A 79 -21.13 7.22 -20.55
C SER A 79 -21.26 6.79 -21.99
N TYR A 80 -21.01 5.51 -22.25
CA TYR A 80 -21.49 4.89 -23.47
C TYR A 80 -22.91 5.41 -23.60
N GLY A 81 -23.13 6.26 -24.60
CA GLY A 81 -24.45 6.76 -24.90
C GLY A 81 -25.21 5.51 -25.27
N THR A 82 -25.90 4.91 -24.29
CA THR A 82 -26.98 4.00 -24.59
C THR A 82 -27.80 4.77 -25.62
N PRO A 83 -28.01 4.23 -26.82
CA PRO A 83 -28.96 4.83 -27.74
C PRO A 83 -30.23 5.16 -26.93
N GLU A 84 -30.96 6.22 -27.27
CA GLU A 84 -32.30 6.39 -26.71
C GLU A 84 -33.11 5.16 -27.14
N LEU A 85 -33.09 4.13 -26.30
CA LEU A 85 -33.83 2.90 -26.46
C LEU A 85 -35.24 3.26 -26.05
N ASP A 86 -36.20 2.97 -26.92
CA ASP A 86 -37.60 3.15 -26.61
C ASP A 86 -37.97 2.09 -25.56
N GLU A 87 -38.13 2.51 -24.30
CA GLU A 87 -38.47 1.62 -23.19
C GLU A 87 -39.79 0.88 -23.46
N ASP A 88 -40.72 1.52 -24.18
CA ASP A 88 -42.02 0.93 -24.54
C ASP A 88 -41.86 -0.20 -25.58
N ASP A 89 -40.96 -0.03 -26.56
CA ASP A 89 -40.67 -1.05 -27.58
C ASP A 89 -39.93 -2.25 -26.95
N LEU A 90 -38.98 -1.98 -26.06
CA LEU A 90 -38.23 -3.02 -25.36
C LEU A 90 -39.13 -3.83 -24.40
N GLU A 91 -40.05 -3.17 -23.70
CA GLU A 91 -41.01 -3.86 -22.82
C GLU A 91 -41.98 -4.73 -23.64
N ALA A 92 -42.43 -4.25 -24.81
CA ALA A 92 -43.26 -5.04 -25.72
C ALA A 92 -42.52 -6.27 -26.28
N GLU A 93 -41.24 -6.14 -26.66
CA GLU A 93 -40.41 -7.28 -27.07
C GLU A 93 -40.21 -8.28 -25.91
N LEU A 94 -40.00 -7.78 -24.69
CA LEU A 94 -39.81 -8.63 -23.50
C LEU A 94 -41.07 -9.43 -23.15
N ASP A 95 -42.24 -8.79 -23.20
CA ASP A 95 -43.52 -9.46 -22.99
C ASP A 95 -43.76 -10.53 -24.08
N ALA A 96 -43.46 -10.22 -25.34
CA ALA A 96 -43.59 -11.18 -26.44
C ALA A 96 -42.65 -12.39 -26.27
N LEU A 97 -41.42 -12.18 -25.80
CA LEU A 97 -40.50 -13.27 -25.46
C LEU A 97 -40.99 -14.09 -24.26
N GLY A 98 -41.60 -13.44 -23.26
CA GLY A 98 -42.23 -14.11 -22.13
C GLY A 98 -43.37 -15.03 -22.58
N ASP A 99 -44.20 -14.56 -23.49
CA ASP A 99 -45.27 -15.35 -24.11
C ASP A 99 -44.73 -16.48 -24.99
N GLU A 100 -43.64 -16.26 -25.73
CA GLU A 100 -42.96 -17.31 -26.51
C GLU A 100 -42.38 -18.41 -25.60
N LEU A 101 -41.72 -18.02 -24.50
CA LEU A 101 -41.17 -18.96 -23.52
C LEU A 101 -42.27 -19.74 -22.79
N LEU A 102 -43.41 -19.11 -22.52
CA LEU A 102 -44.59 -19.79 -21.96
C LEU A 102 -45.31 -20.68 -22.99
N ALA A 103 -45.22 -20.37 -24.28
CA ALA A 103 -45.75 -21.23 -25.34
C ALA A 103 -44.84 -22.44 -25.61
N ASP A 104 -43.54 -22.33 -25.35
CA ASP A 104 -42.54 -23.40 -25.42
C ASP A 104 -42.38 -24.13 -24.06
N GLU A 105 -43.49 -24.35 -23.35
CA GLU A 105 -43.57 -25.09 -22.07
C GLU A 105 -43.26 -26.60 -22.22
N ASP A 106 -42.53 -27.00 -23.26
CA ASP A 106 -41.93 -28.33 -23.30
C ASP A 106 -40.69 -28.28 -22.40
N SER A 107 -40.86 -28.68 -21.14
CA SER A 107 -39.81 -28.76 -20.09
C SER A 107 -38.64 -29.70 -20.43
N SER A 108 -38.40 -30.00 -21.70
CA SER A 108 -37.27 -30.73 -22.26
C SER A 108 -35.92 -30.17 -21.80
N TYR A 109 -35.81 -28.85 -21.61
CA TYR A 109 -34.60 -28.20 -21.10
C TYR A 109 -34.30 -28.54 -19.62
N LEU A 110 -35.30 -28.96 -18.83
CA LEU A 110 -35.10 -29.46 -17.47
C LEU A 110 -34.58 -30.90 -17.45
N ASP A 111 -34.83 -31.70 -18.49
CA ASP A 111 -34.32 -33.07 -18.62
C ASP A 111 -32.83 -33.09 -19.01
N GLU A 112 -32.39 -32.12 -19.81
CA GLU A 112 -30.97 -31.96 -20.19
C GLU A 112 -30.07 -31.55 -19.00
N ALA A 113 -30.62 -30.84 -18.01
CA ALA A 113 -29.92 -30.57 -16.75
C ALA A 113 -29.65 -31.84 -15.92
N GLY A 114 -30.47 -32.89 -16.08
CA GLY A 114 -30.25 -34.22 -15.49
C GLY A 114 -29.27 -35.10 -16.27
N ALA A 115 -29.02 -34.77 -17.54
CA ALA A 115 -28.09 -35.48 -18.43
C ALA A 115 -26.65 -34.93 -18.37
N ALA A 116 -26.39 -33.91 -17.54
CA ALA A 116 -25.04 -33.41 -17.31
C ALA A 116 -24.13 -34.55 -16.80
N PRO A 117 -22.91 -34.69 -17.36
CA PRO A 117 -21.99 -35.73 -16.93
C PRO A 117 -21.69 -35.55 -15.44
N ALA A 118 -21.69 -36.66 -14.68
CA ALA A 118 -21.40 -36.65 -13.26
C ALA A 118 -20.07 -35.93 -13.01
N ILE A 119 -20.07 -35.04 -12.01
CA ILE A 119 -18.86 -34.35 -11.55
C ILE A 119 -17.82 -35.44 -11.25
N PRO A 120 -16.58 -35.34 -11.78
CA PRO A 120 -15.58 -36.37 -11.57
C PRO A 120 -15.31 -36.54 -10.07
N GLU A 121 -15.70 -37.69 -9.51
CA GLU A 121 -15.29 -38.12 -8.17
C GLU A 121 -13.84 -38.60 -8.21
N GLY A 122 -12.93 -37.67 -8.49
CA GLY A 122 -11.49 -37.85 -8.33
C GLY A 122 -11.07 -37.12 -7.07
N VAL A 123 -10.70 -37.84 -6.01
CA VAL A 123 -9.88 -37.25 -4.94
C VAL A 123 -8.64 -36.62 -5.60
N PRO A 124 -8.32 -35.34 -5.30
CA PRO A 124 -7.26 -34.63 -5.99
C PRO A 124 -5.94 -35.39 -5.82
N THR A 125 -5.35 -35.78 -6.94
CA THR A 125 -4.06 -36.47 -6.93
C THR A 125 -2.95 -35.45 -6.78
N ASP A 126 -2.24 -35.53 -5.66
CA ASP A 126 -1.05 -34.74 -5.38
C ASP A 126 0.00 -34.90 -6.47
N THR A 127 0.21 -33.86 -7.27
CA THR A 127 1.33 -33.81 -8.22
C THR A 127 2.43 -32.92 -7.66
N LYS A 128 3.68 -33.37 -7.81
CA LYS A 128 4.86 -32.61 -7.36
C LYS A 128 5.55 -31.96 -8.55
N ASN A 129 5.91 -30.69 -8.41
CA ASN A 129 6.75 -30.02 -9.40
C ASN A 129 8.19 -30.59 -9.37
N LYS A 130 9.04 -30.17 -10.31
CA LYS A 130 10.44 -30.64 -10.42
C LYS A 130 11.28 -30.36 -9.16
N ASP A 131 10.82 -29.43 -8.33
CA ASP A 131 11.44 -29.01 -7.07
C ASP A 131 10.85 -29.74 -5.84
N GLY A 132 9.96 -30.73 -6.06
CA GLY A 132 9.37 -31.58 -5.02
C GLY A 132 8.23 -30.93 -4.23
N VAL A 133 7.76 -29.76 -4.63
CA VAL A 133 6.65 -29.02 -3.98
C VAL A 133 5.32 -29.56 -4.50
N LEU A 134 4.38 -29.79 -3.58
CA LEU A 134 3.01 -30.18 -3.91
C LEU A 134 2.31 -29.03 -4.63
N VAL A 135 1.82 -29.31 -5.84
CA VAL A 135 1.06 -28.36 -6.65
C VAL A 135 -0.36 -28.85 -6.88
N ASP A 136 -1.29 -27.93 -7.01
CA ASP A 136 -2.65 -28.22 -7.45
C ASP A 136 -2.72 -28.42 -8.98
N GLU A 137 -3.92 -28.69 -9.48
CA GLU A 137 -4.20 -28.92 -10.91
C GLU A 137 -3.91 -27.70 -11.80
N PHE A 138 -3.74 -26.52 -11.20
CA PHE A 138 -3.35 -25.28 -11.89
C PHE A 138 -1.84 -25.01 -11.79
N GLY A 139 -1.07 -25.92 -11.19
CA GLY A 139 0.37 -25.80 -11.01
C GLY A 139 0.77 -24.80 -9.92
N LEU A 140 -0.18 -24.39 -9.07
CA LEU A 140 0.08 -23.47 -7.97
C LEU A 140 0.54 -24.25 -6.73
N PRO A 141 1.46 -23.70 -5.92
CA PRO A 141 1.93 -24.37 -4.70
C PRO A 141 0.78 -24.50 -3.69
N GLN A 142 0.53 -25.72 -3.22
CA GLN A 142 -0.40 -25.91 -2.11
C GLN A 142 0.26 -25.38 -0.83
N ILE A 143 -0.27 -24.28 -0.30
CA ILE A 143 0.10 -23.76 1.01
C ILE A 143 -0.43 -24.70 2.10
N PRO A 144 0.38 -25.14 3.07
CA PRO A 144 -0.12 -25.95 4.16
C PRO A 144 -1.12 -25.12 4.97
N ALA A 145 -2.38 -25.55 4.98
CA ALA A 145 -3.35 -25.07 5.95
C ALA A 145 -2.79 -25.38 7.35
N SER A 146 -2.56 -24.33 8.16
CA SER A 146 -2.15 -24.48 9.56
C SER A 146 -3.26 -25.08 10.41
#